data_AF-A0A8T0JKR9-F1
#
_entry.id   AF-A0A8T0JKR9-F1
#
_cell.length_a   1.000
_cell.length_b   1.000
_cell.length_c   1.000
_cell.angle_alpha   90.00
_cell.angle_beta   90.00
_cell.angle_gamma   90.00
#
_symmetry.space_group_name_H-M   'P 1'
#
loop_
_entity.id
_entity.type
_entity.pdbx_description
1 polymer ?
#
loop_
_entity_poly.entity_id
_entity_poly.type
_entity_poly.pdbx_seq_one_letter_code
_entity_poly.pdbx_strand_id
1 'polypeptide(L)'
;MEDLLKLPLTQQALSLDQNQKWVDELLDCPVRFLDILGETRDAMMLMKGNVRDFQSALRRRKVGDLVIQNHVSSYWSLRRNTRKQCTKYLVLLKNTEESSFGASPPLDLNQHLSAVVRVLREASLITSCIFQSLMSFLSSPILRSKVTNKWRFVSRVMRKGRVVQNVNELEKVDLALCRMLMDNPAKDFEVENIQFAHKGLEAVLVVIEGLENGLDCLFKHLINTRVSFLNLVSN
;
A
#
# COMPACT_ATOMS: atom_id res chain seq x y z
N MET A 1 8.64 -18.41 10.98
CA MET A 1 8.67 -19.17 9.71
C MET A 1 10.02 -19.85 9.51
N GLU A 2 11.13 -19.12 9.56
CA GLU A 2 12.48 -19.71 9.46
C GLU A 2 12.73 -20.83 10.49
N ASP A 3 12.33 -20.66 11.75
CA ASP A 3 12.55 -21.69 12.78
C ASP A 3 11.77 -22.97 12.51
N LEU A 4 10.55 -22.86 12.00
CA LEU A 4 9.72 -24.01 11.58
C LEU A 4 10.39 -24.79 10.44
N LEU A 5 10.97 -24.06 9.49
CA LEU A 5 11.68 -24.62 8.33
C LEU A 5 13.00 -25.29 8.73
N LYS A 6 13.64 -24.84 9.83
CA LYS A 6 14.89 -25.41 10.36
C LYS A 6 14.69 -26.67 11.22
N LEU A 7 13.45 -27.05 11.55
CA LEU A 7 13.20 -28.25 12.36
C LEU A 7 13.60 -29.53 11.60
N PRO A 8 14.33 -30.48 12.23
CA PRO A 8 14.79 -31.70 11.57
C PRO A 8 13.67 -32.50 10.88
N LEU A 9 12.50 -32.61 11.53
CA LEU A 9 11.33 -33.29 10.98
C LEU A 9 10.78 -32.59 9.73
N THR A 10 10.85 -31.25 9.68
CA THR A 10 10.44 -30.47 8.52
C THR A 10 11.40 -30.69 7.36
N GLN A 11 12.72 -30.66 7.63
CA GLN A 11 13.74 -30.88 6.61
C GLN A 11 13.64 -32.29 6.01
N GLN A 12 13.50 -33.31 6.86
CA GLN A 12 13.37 -34.70 6.43
C GLN A 12 12.09 -34.93 5.62
N ALA A 13 10.99 -34.30 6.00
CA ALA A 13 9.74 -34.42 5.25
C ALA A 13 9.81 -33.72 3.88
N LEU A 14 10.49 -32.57 3.80
CA LEU A 14 10.66 -31.82 2.55
C LEU A 14 11.58 -32.51 1.55
N SER A 15 12.65 -33.16 2.02
CA SER A 15 13.59 -33.90 1.15
C SER A 15 12.95 -35.09 0.43
N LEU A 16 11.86 -35.63 0.99
CA LEU A 16 11.17 -36.79 0.41
C LEU A 16 10.19 -36.41 -0.71
N ASP A 17 9.84 -35.12 -0.85
CA ASP A 17 8.68 -34.70 -1.63
C ASP A 17 8.95 -33.48 -2.54
N GLN A 18 10.21 -33.34 -3.00
CA GLN A 18 10.74 -32.16 -3.69
C GLN A 18 10.08 -31.82 -5.04
N ASN A 19 9.35 -32.75 -5.65
CA ASN A 19 8.77 -32.60 -7.00
C ASN A 19 7.27 -32.28 -7.01
N GLN A 20 6.73 -31.79 -5.90
CA GLN A 20 5.30 -31.47 -5.82
C GLN A 20 4.99 -30.03 -6.23
N LYS A 21 3.89 -29.86 -6.97
CA LYS A 21 3.36 -28.57 -7.45
C LYS A 21 3.24 -27.49 -6.36
N TRP A 22 2.95 -27.88 -5.11
CA TRP A 22 2.80 -26.93 -4.01
C TRP A 22 4.14 -26.28 -3.62
N VAL A 23 5.28 -26.93 -3.90
CA VAL A 23 6.62 -26.37 -3.66
C VAL A 23 6.83 -25.16 -4.57
N ASP A 24 6.55 -25.31 -5.86
CA ASP A 24 6.64 -24.22 -6.84
C ASP A 24 5.68 -23.07 -6.47
N GLU A 25 4.44 -23.38 -6.11
CA GLU A 25 3.45 -22.39 -5.68
C GLU A 25 3.91 -21.58 -4.45
N LEU A 26 4.51 -22.23 -3.45
CA LEU A 26 5.05 -21.57 -2.26
C LEU A 26 6.35 -20.80 -2.52
N LEU A 27 7.16 -21.22 -3.48
CA LEU A 27 8.38 -20.50 -3.90
C LEU A 27 8.08 -19.27 -4.75
N ASP A 28 7.04 -19.32 -5.57
CA ASP A 28 6.58 -18.23 -6.43
C ASP A 28 5.88 -17.12 -5.61
N CYS A 29 5.16 -17.51 -4.55
CA CYS A 29 4.37 -16.57 -3.74
C CYS A 29 5.18 -15.38 -3.17
N PRO A 30 6.34 -15.58 -2.49
CA PRO A 30 7.17 -14.47 -2.03
C PRO A 30 7.68 -13.56 -3.17
N VAL A 31 7.99 -14.13 -4.34
CA VAL A 31 8.48 -13.36 -5.50
C VAL A 31 7.42 -12.35 -5.94
N ARG A 32 6.18 -12.81 -6.06
CA ARG A 32 5.06 -11.96 -6.46
C ARG A 32 4.79 -10.82 -5.47
N PHE A 33 4.93 -11.08 -4.17
CA PHE A 33 4.86 -10.02 -3.17
C PHE A 33 6.02 -9.03 -3.27
N LEU A 34 7.24 -9.52 -3.55
CA LEU A 34 8.42 -8.66 -3.73
C LEU A 34 8.27 -7.76 -4.96
N ASP A 35 7.71 -8.25 -6.07
CA ASP A 35 7.46 -7.44 -7.27
C ASP A 35 6.47 -6.31 -6.99
N ILE A 36 5.32 -6.63 -6.38
CA ILE A 36 4.31 -5.62 -5.96
C ILE A 36 4.94 -4.62 -5.00
N LEU A 37 5.77 -5.10 -4.07
CA LEU A 37 6.43 -4.27 -3.08
C LEU A 37 7.41 -3.29 -3.71
N GLY A 38 8.23 -3.73 -4.67
CA GLY A 38 9.18 -2.89 -5.39
C GLY A 38 8.48 -1.72 -6.07
N GLU A 39 7.49 -1.99 -6.91
CA GLU A 39 6.76 -0.94 -7.63
C GLU A 39 6.01 0.01 -6.68
N THR A 40 5.49 -0.52 -5.56
CA THR A 40 4.80 0.29 -4.56
C THR A 40 5.75 1.22 -3.82
N ARG A 41 6.95 0.72 -3.46
CA ARG A 41 8.01 1.53 -2.82
C ARG A 41 8.44 2.68 -3.71
N ASP A 42 8.66 2.43 -4.99
CA ASP A 42 9.05 3.48 -5.94
C ASP A 42 7.97 4.56 -6.05
N ALA A 43 6.70 4.16 -6.12
CA ALA A 43 5.57 5.09 -6.12
C ALA A 43 5.48 5.92 -4.83
N MET A 44 5.76 5.32 -3.67
CA MET A 44 5.80 6.04 -2.39
C MET A 44 6.99 6.99 -2.30
N MET A 45 8.17 6.60 -2.79
CA MET A 45 9.35 7.45 -2.83
C MET A 45 9.09 8.69 -3.70
N LEU A 46 8.50 8.52 -4.89
CA LEU A 46 8.10 9.63 -5.75
C LEU A 46 7.08 10.56 -5.07
N MET A 47 6.08 9.99 -4.41
CA MET A 47 5.09 10.75 -3.64
C MET A 47 5.76 11.55 -2.51
N LYS A 48 6.66 10.92 -1.75
CA LYS A 48 7.40 11.54 -0.64
C LYS A 48 8.23 12.73 -1.10
N GLY A 49 8.97 12.57 -2.20
CA GLY A 49 9.74 13.65 -2.83
C GLY A 49 8.85 14.82 -3.23
N ASN A 50 7.76 14.54 -3.96
CA ASN A 50 6.83 15.57 -4.40
C ASN A 50 6.16 16.31 -3.23
N VAL A 51 5.76 15.60 -2.18
CA VAL A 51 5.15 16.19 -0.98
C VAL A 51 6.15 17.11 -0.26
N ARG A 52 7.42 16.71 -0.15
CA ARG A 52 8.49 17.55 0.45
C ARG A 52 8.73 18.82 -0.36
N ASP A 53 8.79 18.70 -1.68
CA ASP A 53 8.93 19.85 -2.59
C ASP A 53 7.74 20.79 -2.46
N PHE A 54 6.53 20.22 -2.41
CA PHE A 54 5.31 20.99 -2.27
C PHE A 54 5.25 21.73 -0.91
N GLN A 55 5.55 21.07 0.20
CA GLN A 55 5.65 21.75 1.50
C GLN A 55 6.68 22.89 1.47
N SER A 56 7.82 22.67 0.83
CA SER A 56 8.86 23.69 0.68
C SER A 56 8.41 24.87 -0.18
N ALA A 57 7.57 24.64 -1.19
CA ALA A 57 6.96 25.70 -1.98
C ALA A 57 5.90 26.47 -1.16
N LEU A 58 5.05 25.78 -0.39
CA LEU A 58 4.06 26.41 0.48
C LEU A 58 4.71 27.34 1.52
N ARG A 59 5.85 26.94 2.10
CA ARG A 59 6.60 27.78 3.05
C ARG A 59 7.19 29.05 2.43
N ARG A 60 7.51 29.04 1.14
CA ARG A 60 8.18 30.15 0.43
C ARG A 60 7.22 31.02 -0.39
N ARG A 61 5.94 30.66 -0.44
CA ARG A 61 4.91 31.26 -1.29
C ARG A 61 4.77 32.77 -1.07
N LYS A 62 4.55 33.51 -2.17
CA LYS A 62 3.97 34.87 -2.16
C LYS A 62 2.51 34.82 -2.65
N VAL A 63 1.68 35.80 -2.29
CA VAL A 63 0.27 35.87 -2.73
C VAL A 63 0.20 35.89 -4.27
N GLY A 64 -0.66 35.04 -4.86
CA GLY A 64 -0.87 34.96 -6.33
C GLY A 64 0.06 34.03 -7.12
N ASP A 65 0.84 33.18 -6.46
CA ASP A 65 1.91 32.39 -7.09
C ASP A 65 1.43 31.19 -7.96
N LEU A 66 1.67 31.27 -9.28
CA LEU A 66 1.45 30.20 -10.26
C LEU A 66 2.27 28.92 -9.96
N VAL A 67 3.40 29.05 -9.24
CA VAL A 67 4.25 27.91 -8.85
C VAL A 67 3.46 26.90 -7.99
N ILE A 68 2.55 27.38 -7.13
CA ILE A 68 1.74 26.51 -6.27
C ILE A 68 0.76 25.67 -7.09
N GLN A 69 0.18 26.22 -8.16
CA GLN A 69 -0.73 25.47 -9.03
C GLN A 69 -0.01 24.29 -9.71
N ASN A 70 1.27 24.48 -10.08
CA ASN A 70 2.09 23.41 -10.65
C ASN A 70 2.34 22.30 -9.62
N HIS A 71 2.70 22.63 -8.37
CA HIS A 71 2.88 21.63 -7.33
C HIS A 71 1.59 20.86 -7.01
N VAL A 72 0.45 21.55 -6.96
CA VAL A 72 -0.87 20.92 -6.79
C VAL A 72 -1.17 19.96 -7.95
N SER A 73 -0.90 20.37 -9.19
CA SER A 73 -1.10 19.52 -10.38
C SER A 73 -0.21 18.27 -10.34
N SER A 74 1.07 18.42 -9.99
CA SER A 74 2.02 17.32 -9.83
C SER A 74 1.58 16.33 -8.76
N TYR A 75 1.15 16.81 -7.59
CA TYR A 75 0.59 15.97 -6.52
C TYR A 75 -0.61 15.15 -7.03
N TRP A 76 -1.56 15.80 -7.71
CA TRP A 76 -2.73 15.11 -8.25
C TRP A 76 -2.39 14.06 -9.30
N SER A 77 -1.38 14.33 -10.14
CA SER A 77 -0.91 13.39 -11.16
C SER A 77 -0.31 12.14 -10.52
N LEU A 78 0.60 12.33 -9.56
CA LEU A 78 1.23 11.24 -8.81
C LEU A 78 0.18 10.43 -8.05
N ARG A 79 -0.70 11.09 -7.29
CA ARG A 79 -1.78 10.42 -6.55
C ARG A 79 -2.69 9.61 -7.46
N ARG A 80 -3.00 10.11 -8.66
CA ARG A 80 -3.78 9.36 -9.66
C ARG A 80 -3.03 8.15 -10.18
N ASN A 81 -1.74 8.29 -10.47
CA ASN A 81 -0.93 7.18 -10.96
C ASN A 81 -0.78 6.09 -9.90
N THR A 82 -0.38 6.46 -8.68
CA THR A 82 -0.29 5.54 -7.53
C THR A 82 -1.60 4.80 -7.31
N ARG A 83 -2.73 5.53 -7.26
CA ARG A 83 -4.05 4.91 -7.11
C ARG A 83 -4.35 3.90 -8.22
N LYS A 84 -4.05 4.24 -9.48
CA LYS A 84 -4.27 3.36 -10.63
C LYS A 84 -3.49 2.06 -10.49
N GLN A 85 -2.21 2.14 -10.13
CA GLN A 85 -1.37 0.95 -9.96
C GLN A 85 -1.80 0.12 -8.76
N CYS A 86 -1.99 0.73 -7.59
CA CYS A 86 -2.44 0.02 -6.39
C CYS A 86 -3.81 -0.65 -6.56
N THR A 87 -4.72 -0.04 -7.33
CA THR A 87 -6.01 -0.68 -7.65
C THR A 87 -5.81 -1.96 -8.46
N LYS A 88 -4.86 -1.99 -9.40
CA LYS A 88 -4.54 -3.20 -10.17
C LYS A 88 -3.98 -4.29 -9.27
N TYR A 89 -3.02 -3.97 -8.40
CA TYR A 89 -2.47 -4.96 -7.48
C TYR A 89 -3.53 -5.48 -6.50
N LEU A 90 -4.45 -4.63 -6.04
CA LEU A 90 -5.56 -5.06 -5.20
C LEU A 90 -6.43 -6.12 -5.90
N VAL A 91 -6.71 -5.95 -7.19
CA VAL A 91 -7.45 -6.95 -7.98
C VAL A 91 -6.60 -8.21 -8.18
N LEU A 92 -5.32 -8.06 -8.51
CA LEU A 92 -4.40 -9.18 -8.67
C LEU A 92 -4.32 -10.05 -7.40
N LEU A 93 -4.17 -9.43 -6.23
CA LEU A 93 -4.09 -10.11 -4.94
C LEU A 93 -5.37 -10.90 -4.64
N LYS A 94 -6.54 -10.31 -4.88
CA LYS A 94 -7.83 -10.99 -4.66
C LYS A 94 -8.04 -12.21 -5.56
N ASN A 95 -7.75 -12.07 -6.85
CA ASN A 95 -7.88 -13.19 -7.81
C ASN A 95 -6.93 -14.35 -7.48
N THR A 96 -5.81 -14.05 -6.83
CA THR A 96 -4.79 -15.03 -6.45
C THR A 96 -5.24 -15.86 -5.26
N GLU A 97 -5.88 -15.24 -4.27
CA GLU A 97 -6.40 -15.94 -3.08
C GLU A 97 -7.43 -17.01 -3.46
N GLU A 98 -8.32 -16.69 -4.38
CA GLU A 98 -9.37 -17.59 -4.87
C GLU A 98 -8.80 -18.81 -5.64
N SER A 99 -7.61 -18.69 -6.23
CA SER A 99 -7.03 -19.70 -7.12
C SER A 99 -5.93 -20.55 -6.50
N SER A 100 -5.18 -20.03 -5.51
CA SER A 100 -3.92 -20.67 -5.04
C SER A 100 -3.93 -21.10 -3.57
N PHE A 101 -4.72 -20.46 -2.70
CA PHE A 101 -4.68 -20.74 -1.25
C PHE A 101 -5.91 -21.48 -0.71
N GLY A 102 -7.00 -21.58 -1.49
CA GLY A 102 -8.25 -22.23 -1.09
C GLY A 102 -8.31 -23.76 -1.25
N ALA A 103 -7.32 -24.38 -1.91
CA ALA A 103 -7.27 -25.84 -2.05
C ALA A 103 -6.85 -26.50 -0.73
N SER A 104 -7.41 -27.67 -0.39
CA SER A 104 -6.89 -28.49 0.70
C SER A 104 -5.43 -28.85 0.45
N PRO A 105 -4.62 -29.12 1.50
CA PRO A 105 -3.32 -29.77 1.31
C PRO A 105 -3.50 -31.04 0.46
N PRO A 106 -2.50 -31.42 -0.36
CA PRO A 106 -2.54 -32.69 -1.07
C PRO A 106 -2.84 -33.83 -0.10
N LEU A 107 -3.80 -34.70 -0.46
CA LEU A 107 -4.26 -35.81 0.38
C LEU A 107 -3.15 -36.84 0.70
N ASP A 108 -2.04 -36.80 -0.02
CA ASP A 108 -0.93 -37.77 0.04
C ASP A 108 0.28 -37.28 0.88
N LEU A 109 0.15 -36.13 1.55
CA LEU A 109 1.23 -35.56 2.37
C LEU A 109 1.27 -36.22 3.76
N ASN A 110 2.47 -36.57 4.25
CA ASN A 110 2.65 -36.94 5.66
C ASN A 110 2.08 -35.84 6.57
N GLN A 111 1.44 -36.21 7.68
CA GLN A 111 0.80 -35.33 8.65
C GLN A 111 1.67 -34.12 9.06
N HIS A 112 2.98 -34.34 9.28
CA HIS A 112 3.90 -33.24 9.62
C HIS A 112 4.05 -32.23 8.47
N LEU A 113 4.25 -32.73 7.25
CA LEU A 113 4.39 -31.89 6.06
C LEU A 113 3.09 -31.15 5.75
N SER A 114 1.94 -31.81 5.92
CA SER A 114 0.62 -31.19 5.78
C SER A 114 0.44 -30.01 6.74
N ALA A 115 0.88 -30.16 8.00
CA ALA A 115 0.86 -29.07 8.97
C ALA A 115 1.80 -27.92 8.57
N VAL A 116 3.01 -28.21 8.08
CA VAL A 116 3.96 -27.20 7.60
C VAL A 116 3.39 -26.44 6.40
N VAL A 117 2.85 -27.13 5.40
CA VAL A 117 2.23 -26.52 4.22
C VAL A 117 1.06 -25.62 4.61
N ARG A 118 0.22 -26.05 5.55
CA ARG A 118 -0.88 -25.22 6.06
C ARG A 118 -0.36 -23.93 6.69
N VAL A 119 0.65 -24.00 7.55
CA VAL A 119 1.24 -22.80 8.19
C VAL A 119 1.88 -21.87 7.15
N LEU A 120 2.56 -22.41 6.13
CA LEU A 120 3.12 -21.62 5.04
C LEU A 120 2.02 -20.88 4.26
N ARG A 121 0.92 -21.57 3.92
CA ARG A 121 -0.24 -20.96 3.25
C ARG A 121 -0.90 -19.88 4.09
N GLU A 122 -1.11 -20.12 5.38
CA GLU A 122 -1.67 -19.13 6.32
C GLU A 122 -0.80 -17.88 6.40
N ALA A 123 0.52 -18.03 6.50
CA ALA A 123 1.43 -16.89 6.49
C ALA A 123 1.39 -16.09 5.18
N SER A 124 1.25 -16.78 4.04
CA SER A 124 1.06 -16.13 2.74
C SER A 124 -0.27 -15.37 2.67
N LEU A 125 -1.36 -15.91 3.23
CA LEU A 125 -2.65 -15.21 3.32
C LEU A 125 -2.57 -13.97 4.22
N ILE A 126 -1.91 -14.06 5.38
CA ILE A 126 -1.67 -12.92 6.26
C ILE A 126 -0.86 -11.84 5.52
N THR A 127 0.20 -12.25 4.83
CA THR A 127 1.01 -11.34 4.02
C THR A 127 0.17 -10.67 2.94
N SER A 128 -0.64 -11.44 2.21
CA SER A 128 -1.58 -10.91 1.20
C SER A 128 -2.53 -9.88 1.81
N CYS A 129 -3.11 -10.15 2.97
CA CYS A 129 -3.98 -9.19 3.69
C CYS A 129 -3.27 -7.88 4.04
N ILE A 130 -1.99 -7.93 4.42
CA ILE A 130 -1.16 -6.75 4.66
C ILE A 130 -1.01 -5.93 3.37
N PHE A 131 -0.64 -6.58 2.26
CA PHE A 131 -0.55 -5.92 0.96
C PHE A 131 -1.88 -5.35 0.50
N GLN A 132 -2.99 -6.07 0.67
CA GLN A 132 -4.32 -5.58 0.32
C GLN A 132 -4.70 -4.33 1.13
N SER A 133 -4.36 -4.30 2.42
CA SER A 133 -4.59 -3.13 3.28
C SER A 133 -3.78 -1.92 2.80
N LEU A 134 -2.49 -2.13 2.48
CA LEU A 134 -1.63 -1.10 1.91
C LEU A 134 -2.16 -0.59 0.57
N MET A 135 -2.50 -1.48 -0.37
CA MET A 135 -3.05 -1.11 -1.66
C MET A 135 -4.38 -0.38 -1.52
N SER A 136 -5.22 -0.77 -0.57
CA SER A 136 -6.49 -0.09 -0.28
C SER A 136 -6.28 1.34 0.23
N PHE A 137 -5.30 1.55 1.12
CA PHE A 137 -4.91 2.89 1.58
C PHE A 137 -4.45 3.77 0.40
N LEU A 138 -3.51 3.27 -0.41
CA LEU A 138 -2.93 4.01 -1.53
C LEU A 138 -3.92 4.22 -2.70
N SER A 139 -4.92 3.34 -2.84
CA SER A 139 -5.97 3.42 -3.86
C SER A 139 -7.22 4.19 -3.41
N SER A 140 -7.18 4.79 -2.22
CA SER A 140 -8.23 5.63 -1.67
C SER A 140 -8.80 6.64 -2.67
N PRO A 141 -10.13 6.91 -2.61
CA PRO A 141 -10.77 7.89 -3.46
C PRO A 141 -10.05 9.24 -3.52
N ILE A 142 -9.88 9.76 -4.73
CA ILE A 142 -9.30 11.09 -4.95
C ILE A 142 -10.40 12.12 -4.80
N LEU A 143 -10.30 12.98 -3.79
CA LEU A 143 -11.31 14.01 -3.49
C LEU A 143 -10.95 15.31 -4.20
N ARG A 144 -11.27 15.41 -5.50
CA ARG A 144 -11.08 16.63 -6.29
C ARG A 144 -12.40 17.36 -6.56
N SER A 145 -12.45 18.66 -6.28
CA SER A 145 -13.49 19.55 -6.79
C SER A 145 -13.19 19.85 -8.27
N LYS A 146 -14.00 19.34 -9.20
CA LYS A 146 -14.20 20.06 -10.47
C LYS A 146 -15.19 21.18 -10.16
N VAL A 147 -14.82 22.42 -10.49
CA VAL A 147 -15.61 23.66 -10.25
C VAL A 147 -17.09 23.52 -10.63
N THR A 148 -17.42 22.64 -11.59
CA THR A 148 -18.78 22.35 -12.05
C THR A 148 -19.65 21.46 -11.13
N ASN A 149 -19.12 20.88 -10.04
CA ASN A 149 -19.86 19.90 -9.22
C ASN A 149 -19.74 20.13 -7.70
N LYS A 150 -19.76 21.40 -7.27
CA LYS A 150 -19.77 21.80 -5.84
C LYS A 150 -20.84 21.04 -5.03
N TRP A 151 -22.02 20.81 -5.60
CA TRP A 151 -23.13 20.07 -4.97
C TRP A 151 -22.88 18.55 -4.83
N ARG A 152 -22.13 17.94 -5.75
CA ARG A 152 -21.72 16.51 -5.65
C ARG A 152 -20.67 16.30 -4.57
N PHE A 153 -19.84 17.32 -4.31
CA PHE A 153 -18.89 17.34 -3.21
C PHE A 153 -19.60 17.54 -1.86
N VAL A 154 -20.49 18.53 -1.76
CA VAL A 154 -21.29 18.78 -0.55
C VAL A 154 -22.15 17.57 -0.17
N SER A 155 -22.84 16.95 -1.13
CA SER A 155 -23.64 15.73 -0.86
C SER A 155 -22.79 14.54 -0.41
N ARG A 156 -21.54 14.41 -0.88
CA ARG A 156 -20.61 13.36 -0.45
C ARG A 156 -20.04 13.63 0.95
N VAL A 157 -19.74 14.89 1.26
CA VAL A 157 -19.32 15.34 2.61
C VAL A 157 -20.47 15.21 3.61
N MET A 158 -21.69 15.61 3.24
CA MET A 158 -22.88 15.52 4.09
C MET A 158 -23.36 14.08 4.31
N ARG A 159 -23.29 13.19 3.30
CA ARG A 159 -23.49 11.73 3.53
C ARG A 159 -22.45 11.14 4.47
N LYS A 160 -21.22 11.66 4.47
CA LYS A 160 -20.15 11.30 5.42
C LYS A 160 -20.22 12.09 6.74
N GLY A 161 -21.24 12.91 6.99
CA GLY A 161 -21.45 13.61 8.28
C GLY A 161 -21.62 12.66 9.48
N ARG A 162 -21.91 11.37 9.23
CA ARG A 162 -21.88 10.29 10.24
C ARG A 162 -20.61 9.41 10.20
N VAL A 163 -19.69 9.65 9.27
CA VAL A 163 -18.47 8.84 9.01
C VAL A 163 -17.26 9.76 8.82
N VAL A 164 -17.04 10.69 9.74
CA VAL A 164 -15.82 11.52 9.79
C VAL A 164 -14.62 10.72 10.34
N GLN A 165 -14.85 9.52 10.88
CA GLN A 165 -13.78 8.70 11.49
C GLN A 165 -12.91 7.90 10.50
N ASN A 166 -13.29 7.76 9.21
CA ASN A 166 -12.56 6.93 8.24
C ASN A 166 -12.18 7.69 6.96
N VAL A 167 -11.51 8.84 7.12
CA VAL A 167 -10.87 9.55 6.00
C VAL A 167 -9.37 9.40 6.20
N ASN A 168 -8.67 8.82 5.23
CA ASN A 168 -7.22 8.65 5.34
C ASN A 168 -6.46 9.97 5.03
N GLU A 169 -5.16 9.97 5.30
CA GLU A 169 -4.31 11.16 5.27
C GLU A 169 -4.22 11.76 3.87
N LEU A 170 -4.24 10.92 2.83
CA LEU A 170 -4.23 11.39 1.46
C LEU A 170 -5.57 12.05 1.09
N GLU A 171 -6.71 11.51 1.52
CA GLU A 171 -8.02 12.15 1.35
C GLU A 171 -8.13 13.48 2.12
N LYS A 172 -7.49 13.59 3.30
CA LYS A 172 -7.43 14.85 4.05
C LYS A 172 -6.66 15.93 3.27
N VAL A 173 -5.52 15.57 2.67
CA VAL A 173 -4.76 16.46 1.79
C VAL A 173 -5.60 16.88 0.59
N ASP A 174 -6.28 15.93 -0.06
CA ASP A 174 -7.13 16.21 -1.21
C ASP A 174 -8.18 17.30 -0.90
N LEU A 175 -8.84 17.19 0.25
CA LEU A 175 -9.81 18.17 0.73
C LEU A 175 -9.16 19.53 1.01
N ALA A 176 -7.99 19.55 1.64
CA ALA A 176 -7.24 20.77 1.93
C ALA A 176 -6.86 21.51 0.66
N LEU A 177 -6.31 20.79 -0.33
CA LEU A 177 -5.92 21.36 -1.62
C LEU A 177 -7.15 21.86 -2.40
N CYS A 178 -8.28 21.16 -2.30
CA CYS A 178 -9.52 21.66 -2.89
C CYS A 178 -9.97 22.98 -2.27
N ARG A 179 -9.91 23.13 -0.94
CA ARG A 179 -10.28 24.40 -0.28
C ARG A 179 -9.33 25.52 -0.66
N MET A 180 -8.03 25.24 -0.71
CA MET A 180 -7.02 26.21 -1.14
C MET A 180 -7.24 26.72 -2.57
N LEU A 181 -7.74 25.88 -3.48
CA LEU A 181 -8.01 26.26 -4.87
C LEU A 181 -9.36 26.95 -5.09
N MET A 182 -10.22 27.01 -4.06
CA MET A 182 -11.52 27.66 -4.18
C MET A 182 -11.34 29.15 -3.88
N ASP A 183 -11.61 30.00 -4.87
CA ASP A 183 -11.55 31.46 -4.69
C ASP A 183 -12.49 31.90 -3.56
N ASN A 184 -11.91 32.40 -2.47
CA ASN A 184 -12.64 33.07 -1.41
C ASN A 184 -11.87 34.36 -1.05
N PRO A 185 -12.50 35.56 -1.13
CA PRO A 185 -11.78 36.84 -1.06
C PRO A 185 -11.21 37.22 0.33
N ALA A 186 -11.42 36.43 1.38
CA ALA A 186 -10.93 36.74 2.72
C ALA A 186 -9.47 36.25 2.93
N LYS A 187 -8.54 37.16 3.23
CA LYS A 187 -7.12 36.86 3.48
C LYS A 187 -6.90 35.90 4.66
N ASP A 188 -7.66 36.03 5.73
CA ASP A 188 -7.52 35.17 6.91
C ASP A 188 -7.91 33.71 6.60
N PHE A 189 -8.91 33.54 5.73
CA PHE A 189 -9.35 32.23 5.24
C PHE A 189 -8.27 31.57 4.35
N GLU A 190 -7.48 32.36 3.64
CA GLU A 190 -6.36 31.85 2.83
C GLU A 190 -5.23 31.29 3.71
N VAL A 191 -4.87 31.99 4.79
CA VAL A 191 -3.80 31.57 5.72
C VAL A 191 -4.16 30.26 6.43
N GLU A 192 -5.39 30.14 6.94
CA GLU A 192 -5.87 28.94 7.62
C GLU A 192 -5.86 27.71 6.68
N ASN A 193 -6.30 27.87 5.44
CA ASN A 193 -6.31 26.78 4.45
C ASN A 193 -4.90 26.32 4.06
N ILE A 194 -3.94 27.24 3.94
CA ILE A 194 -2.53 26.89 3.69
C ILE A 194 -1.97 26.09 4.86
N GLN A 195 -2.20 26.53 6.09
CA GLN A 195 -1.72 25.84 7.28
C GLN A 195 -2.33 24.45 7.40
N PHE A 196 -3.62 24.32 7.08
CA PHE A 196 -4.32 23.03 7.04
C PHE A 196 -3.73 22.09 5.98
N ALA A 197 -3.45 22.58 4.77
CA ALA A 197 -2.79 21.79 3.73
C ALA A 197 -1.36 21.38 4.11
N HIS A 198 -0.59 22.29 4.72
CA HIS A 198 0.76 21.99 5.20
C HIS A 198 0.75 20.84 6.23
N LYS A 199 -0.15 20.90 7.22
CA LYS A 199 -0.33 19.83 8.22
C LYS A 199 -0.77 18.51 7.58
N GLY A 200 -1.65 18.56 6.58
CA GLY A 200 -2.05 17.36 5.84
C GLY A 200 -0.87 16.72 5.10
N LEU A 201 -0.06 17.52 4.41
CA LEU A 201 1.13 17.04 3.71
C LEU A 201 2.16 16.43 4.69
N GLU A 202 2.29 17.02 5.89
CA GLU A 202 3.17 16.50 6.95
C GLU A 202 2.71 15.14 7.46
N ALA A 203 1.40 14.99 7.70
CA ALA A 203 0.82 13.71 8.08
C ALA A 203 1.06 12.63 7.01
N VAL A 204 0.98 12.97 5.72
CA VAL A 204 1.31 12.03 4.63
C VAL A 204 2.78 11.62 4.67
N LEU A 205 3.72 12.53 4.96
CA LEU A 205 5.14 12.17 5.08
C LEU A 205 5.38 11.19 6.24
N VAL A 206 4.78 11.45 7.41
CA VAL A 206 4.88 10.56 8.57
C VAL A 206 4.33 9.17 8.25
N VAL A 207 3.18 9.10 7.57
CA VAL A 207 2.61 7.80 7.15
C VAL A 207 3.52 7.09 6.15
N ILE A 208 4.03 7.79 5.12
CA ILE A 208 4.92 7.16 4.14
C ILE A 208 6.19 6.62 4.82
N GLU A 209 6.78 7.38 5.75
CA GLU A 209 7.97 6.93 6.49
C GLU A 209 7.69 5.71 7.37
N GLY A 210 6.55 5.70 8.07
CA GLY A 210 6.10 4.52 8.82
C GLY A 210 5.90 3.29 7.92
N LEU A 211 5.30 3.48 6.74
CA LEU A 211 5.11 2.42 5.74
C LEU A 211 6.44 1.91 5.19
N GLU A 212 7.37 2.78 4.80
CA GLU A 212 8.70 2.39 4.31
C GLU A 212 9.43 1.51 5.32
N ASN A 213 9.44 1.90 6.60
CA ASN A 213 10.08 1.13 7.67
C ASN A 213 9.44 -0.25 7.85
N GLY A 214 8.10 -0.33 7.88
CA GLY A 214 7.39 -1.60 8.00
C GLY A 214 7.63 -2.51 6.80
N LEU A 215 7.69 -1.93 5.61
CA LEU A 215 7.90 -2.64 4.36
C LEU A 215 9.33 -3.13 4.17
N ASP A 216 10.34 -2.42 4.67
CA ASP A 216 11.72 -2.90 4.68
C ASP A 216 11.89 -4.16 5.53
N CYS A 217 11.16 -4.24 6.65
CA CYS A 217 11.13 -5.45 7.47
C CYS A 217 10.48 -6.62 6.71
N LEU A 218 9.31 -6.38 6.10
CA LEU A 218 8.60 -7.39 5.33
C LEU A 218 9.40 -7.89 4.12
N PHE A 219 10.08 -6.98 3.40
CA PHE A 219 10.95 -7.31 2.27
C PHE A 219 12.04 -8.31 2.67
N LYS A 220 12.75 -8.04 3.77
CA LYS A 220 13.78 -8.93 4.31
C LYS A 220 13.20 -10.29 4.69
N HIS A 221 12.03 -10.29 5.34
CA HIS A 221 11.38 -11.53 5.76
C HIS A 221 10.97 -12.42 4.58
N LEU A 222 10.43 -11.83 3.51
CA LEU A 222 10.06 -12.53 2.28
C LEU A 222 11.27 -13.17 1.59
N ILE A 223 12.38 -12.42 1.48
CA ILE A 223 13.63 -12.94 0.93
C ILE A 223 14.15 -14.10 1.77
N ASN A 224 14.29 -13.91 3.08
CA ASN A 224 14.83 -14.95 3.95
C ASN A 224 13.97 -16.21 3.96
N THR A 225 12.64 -16.06 3.95
CA THR A 225 11.70 -17.18 3.87
C THR A 225 11.91 -17.96 2.58
N ARG A 226 11.98 -17.26 1.43
CA ARG A 226 12.23 -17.90 0.13
C ARG A 226 13.58 -18.59 0.07
N VAL A 227 14.65 -17.94 0.55
CA VAL A 227 16.01 -18.52 0.58
C VAL A 227 16.04 -19.76 1.47
N SER A 228 15.46 -19.68 2.67
CA SER A 228 15.38 -20.81 3.59
C SER A 228 14.62 -21.97 2.96
N PHE A 229 13.50 -21.69 2.28
CA PHE A 229 12.70 -22.72 1.64
C PHE A 229 13.42 -23.34 0.42
N LEU A 230 14.06 -22.53 -0.43
CA LEU A 230 14.90 -23.01 -1.54
C LEU A 230 16.03 -23.93 -1.07
N ASN A 231 16.74 -23.53 -0.01
CA ASN A 231 17.83 -24.33 0.54
C ASN A 231 17.36 -25.68 1.07
N LEU A 232 16.08 -25.81 1.43
CA LEU A 232 15.52 -27.08 1.91
C LEU A 232 15.09 -28.01 0.78
N VAL A 233 14.56 -27.45 -0.30
CA VAL A 233 14.10 -28.26 -1.44
C VAL A 233 15.19 -28.54 -2.47
N SER A 234 16.35 -27.90 -2.34
CA SER A 234 17.52 -28.11 -3.23
C SER A 234 18.62 -29.01 -2.63
N ASN A 235 18.49 -29.41 -1.36
CA ASN A 235 19.41 -30.32 -0.65
C ASN A 235 18.80 -31.71 -0.52
#